data_AF-A0A814F3P2-F1
#
_entry.id   AF-A0A814F3P2-F1
#
_cell.length_a   1.000
_cell.length_b   1.000
_cell.length_c   1.000
_cell.angle_alpha   90.00
_cell.angle_beta   90.00
_cell.angle_gamma   90.00
#
_symmetry.space_group_name_H-M   'P 1'
#
loop_
_entity.id
_entity.type
_entity.pdbx_description
1 polymer ?
#
loop_
_entity_poly.entity_id
_entity_poly.type
_entity_poly.pdbx_seq_one_letter_code
_entity_poly.pdbx_strand_id
1 'polypeptide(L)'
;MPNKPDKFGIKLWMLTEVESKYTLNGFPYLGKDCDRPNNKLKGCTLTVYQGRKEKNVVLFSTFHEKVFTIEDSEKLPNVIETYNKTKVGVDSVDYMTRLYSVKCKTRRWPLQVFFNILNLAGINSWVLFKKCNNYTLSRRFFLIGLGEEILKFINEKLQQLR
;
A
#
# COMPACT_ATOMS: atom_id res chain seq x y z
N MET A 1 4.61 -12.85 -12.70
CA MET A 1 3.28 -12.23 -12.49
C MET A 1 2.78 -11.68 -13.81
N PRO A 2 1.96 -12.42 -14.57
CA PRO A 2 1.68 -12.14 -15.99
C PRO A 2 1.11 -10.75 -16.29
N ASN A 3 0.22 -10.23 -15.44
CA ASN A 3 -0.48 -8.95 -15.64
C ASN A 3 0.20 -7.76 -14.94
N LYS A 4 1.39 -7.94 -14.36
CA LYS A 4 2.13 -6.85 -13.71
C LYS A 4 3.15 -6.24 -14.69
N PRO A 5 3.45 -4.93 -14.60
CA PRO A 5 4.47 -4.28 -15.44
C PRO A 5 5.81 -5.01 -15.35
N ASP A 6 6.26 -5.31 -14.13
CA ASP A 6 7.40 -6.16 -13.85
C ASP A 6 6.96 -7.62 -13.73
N LYS A 7 7.29 -8.44 -14.72
CA LYS A 7 6.89 -9.87 -14.75
C LYS A 7 7.59 -10.71 -13.69
N PHE A 8 8.83 -10.34 -13.32
CA PHE A 8 9.66 -11.04 -12.35
C PHE A 8 10.03 -10.10 -11.19
N GLY A 9 9.98 -10.61 -9.97
CA GLY A 9 10.30 -9.82 -8.79
C GLY A 9 9.90 -10.50 -7.50
N ILE A 10 10.23 -9.85 -6.40
CA ILE A 10 9.88 -10.29 -5.04
C ILE A 10 8.48 -9.78 -4.73
N LYS A 11 7.58 -10.68 -4.33
CA LYS A 11 6.24 -10.33 -3.91
C LYS A 11 6.25 -9.98 -2.41
N LEU A 12 5.66 -8.84 -2.07
CA LEU A 12 5.47 -8.40 -0.69
C LEU A 12 3.96 -8.33 -0.40
N TRP A 13 3.56 -8.83 0.77
CA TRP A 13 2.26 -8.53 1.36
C TRP A 13 2.38 -7.26 2.18
N MET A 14 1.41 -6.36 2.05
CA MET A 14 1.44 -5.06 2.72
C MET A 14 0.06 -4.71 3.26
N LEU A 15 0.05 -4.13 4.46
CA LEU A 15 -1.12 -3.53 5.09
C LEU A 15 -0.92 -2.02 5.12
N THR A 16 -1.81 -1.31 4.43
CA THR A 16 -1.73 0.14 4.28
C THR A 16 -3.06 0.77 4.66
N GLU A 17 -3.00 1.88 5.39
CA GLU A 17 -4.16 2.72 5.67
C GLU A 17 -4.64 3.46 4.42
N VAL A 18 -5.95 3.46 4.18
CA VAL A 18 -6.52 3.97 2.93
C VAL A 18 -6.40 5.49 2.80
N GLU A 19 -6.62 6.26 3.86
CA GLU A 19 -6.66 7.73 3.78
C GLU A 19 -5.25 8.33 3.77
N SER A 20 -4.48 8.05 4.83
CA SER A 20 -3.13 8.58 5.03
C SER A 20 -2.11 7.99 4.05
N LYS A 21 -2.39 6.80 3.50
CA LYS A 21 -1.47 5.95 2.74
C LYS A 21 -0.27 5.44 3.56
N TYR A 22 -0.38 5.48 4.89
CA TYR A 22 0.65 4.97 5.79
C TYR A 22 0.68 3.43 5.74
N THR A 23 1.87 2.86 5.55
CA THR A 23 2.03 1.40 5.57
C THR A 23 2.34 0.94 6.99
N LEU A 24 1.43 0.17 7.58
CA LEU A 24 1.53 -0.31 8.97
C LEU A 24 2.41 -1.54 9.07
N ASN A 25 2.27 -2.48 8.13
CA ASN A 25 2.98 -3.74 8.17
C ASN A 25 3.25 -4.24 6.74
N GLY A 26 4.29 -5.04 6.58
CA GLY A 26 4.56 -5.75 5.35
C GLY A 26 5.55 -6.88 5.54
N PHE A 27 5.37 -7.96 4.81
CA PHE A 27 6.21 -9.15 4.88
C PHE A 27 6.41 -9.77 3.50
N PRO A 28 7.57 -10.38 3.23
CA PRO A 28 7.83 -11.04 1.97
C PRO A 28 6.96 -12.29 1.84
N TYR A 29 6.44 -12.53 0.63
CA TYR A 29 5.82 -13.80 0.28
C TYR A 29 6.92 -14.82 -0.02
N LEU A 30 6.99 -15.89 0.79
CA LEU A 30 8.02 -16.92 0.71
C LEU A 30 7.62 -18.15 -0.13
N GLY A 31 6.38 -18.21 -0.60
CA GLY A 31 5.85 -19.37 -1.31
C GLY A 31 4.62 -19.94 -0.61
N LYS A 32 4.58 -21.26 -0.41
CA LYS A 32 3.41 -21.91 0.22
C LYS A 32 3.47 -21.77 1.73
N ASP A 33 2.40 -21.24 2.32
CA ASP A 33 2.19 -21.25 3.77
C ASP A 33 1.58 -22.59 4.17
N CYS A 34 2.36 -23.44 4.84
CA CYS A 34 1.93 -24.77 5.28
C CYS A 34 0.93 -24.71 6.46
N ASP A 35 1.09 -23.68 7.29
CA ASP A 35 0.47 -23.62 8.63
C ASP A 35 -0.71 -22.66 8.69
N ARG A 36 -1.46 -22.51 7.59
CA ARG A 36 -2.63 -21.62 7.58
C ARG A 36 -3.73 -22.20 8.48
N PRO A 37 -4.10 -21.55 9.60
CA PRO A 37 -5.11 -22.08 10.50
C PRO A 37 -6.48 -22.12 9.81
N ASN A 38 -7.19 -23.24 9.95
CA ASN A 38 -8.47 -23.47 9.31
C ASN A 38 -9.62 -22.92 10.19
N ASN A 39 -9.69 -21.59 10.30
CA ASN A 39 -10.70 -20.93 11.12
C ASN A 39 -12.02 -20.82 10.36
N LYS A 40 -13.10 -21.38 10.92
CA LYS A 40 -14.46 -21.15 10.39
C LYS A 40 -14.91 -19.74 10.74
N LEU A 41 -15.21 -18.94 9.72
CA LEU A 41 -15.82 -17.62 9.87
C LEU A 41 -17.32 -17.78 10.21
N LYS A 42 -17.81 -17.03 11.20
CA LYS A 42 -19.24 -16.93 11.56
C LYS A 42 -19.69 -15.47 11.41
N GLY A 43 -20.97 -15.26 11.09
CA GLY A 43 -21.55 -13.91 10.97
C GLY A 43 -21.04 -13.16 9.75
N CYS A 44 -21.31 -13.68 8.55
CA CYS A 44 -20.80 -13.12 7.31
C CYS A 44 -21.89 -13.00 6.26
N THR A 45 -21.83 -11.92 5.49
CA THR A 45 -22.78 -11.59 4.43
C THR A 45 -22.11 -11.76 3.07
N LEU A 46 -22.72 -12.57 2.21
CA LEU A 46 -22.30 -12.77 0.82
C LEU A 46 -23.19 -11.92 -0.09
N THR A 47 -22.60 -10.95 -0.78
CA THR A 47 -23.30 -10.09 -1.75
C THR A 47 -22.93 -10.51 -3.17
N VAL A 48 -23.93 -10.79 -4.00
CA VAL A 48 -23.77 -11.03 -5.44
C VAL A 48 -24.42 -9.87 -6.19
N TYR A 49 -23.65 -9.22 -7.05
CA TYR A 49 -24.10 -8.07 -7.83
C TYR A 49 -23.71 -8.23 -9.29
N GLN A 50 -24.64 -7.94 -10.19
CA GLN A 50 -24.40 -8.00 -11.63
C GLN A 50 -24.49 -6.59 -12.22
N GLY A 51 -23.35 -5.91 -12.28
CA GLY A 51 -23.26 -4.58 -12.92
C GLY A 51 -23.18 -4.63 -14.45
N ARG A 52 -22.77 -5.78 -15.02
CA ARG A 52 -22.74 -6.02 -16.47
C ARG A 52 -23.33 -7.38 -16.77
N LYS A 53 -24.02 -7.50 -17.90
CA LYS A 53 -24.56 -8.78 -18.39
C LYS A 53 -23.46 -9.86 -18.36
N GLU A 54 -23.81 -11.03 -17.81
CA GLU A 54 -22.92 -12.21 -17.68
C GLU A 54 -21.68 -12.03 -16.79
N LYS A 55 -21.56 -10.90 -16.07
CA LYS A 55 -20.44 -10.66 -15.14
C LYS A 55 -20.95 -10.42 -13.73
N ASN A 56 -20.82 -11.46 -12.91
CA ASN A 56 -21.16 -11.40 -11.50
C ASN A 56 -19.96 -10.93 -10.67
N VAL A 57 -20.20 -9.98 -9.78
CA VAL A 57 -19.27 -9.52 -8.76
C VAL A 57 -19.72 -10.13 -7.44
N VAL A 58 -18.84 -10.89 -6.80
CA VAL A 58 -19.11 -11.55 -5.52
C VAL A 58 -18.23 -10.91 -4.46
N LEU A 59 -18.84 -10.39 -3.41
CA LEU A 59 -18.14 -9.81 -2.26
C LEU A 59 -18.59 -10.48 -0.98
N PHE A 60 -17.62 -10.73 -0.11
CA PHE A 60 -17.84 -11.25 1.23
C PHE A 60 -17.54 -10.14 2.24
N SER A 61 -18.42 -9.95 3.20
CA SER A 61 -18.24 -8.93 4.24
C SER A 61 -18.71 -9.45 5.60
N THR A 62 -17.90 -9.22 6.63
CA THR A 62 -18.28 -9.38 8.04
C THR A 62 -18.74 -8.07 8.67
N PHE A 63 -18.60 -6.95 7.96
CA PHE A 63 -18.91 -5.61 8.47
C PHE A 63 -20.39 -5.23 8.24
N HIS A 64 -20.98 -5.71 7.14
CA HIS A 64 -22.35 -5.35 6.77
C HIS A 64 -23.32 -6.46 7.18
N GLU A 65 -24.24 -6.15 8.10
CA GLU A 65 -25.33 -7.08 8.47
C GLU A 65 -26.42 -7.15 7.40
N LYS A 66 -26.73 -6.01 6.77
CA LYS A 66 -27.77 -5.89 5.73
C LYS A 66 -27.22 -5.23 4.48
N VAL A 67 -27.62 -5.79 3.33
CA VAL A 67 -27.30 -5.25 2.01
C VAL A 67 -28.48 -4.43 1.53
N PHE A 68 -28.22 -3.17 1.18
CA PHE A 68 -29.22 -2.30 0.55
C PHE A 68 -28.57 -1.52 -0.59
N THR A 69 -29.39 -1.10 -1.53
CA THR A 69 -28.99 -0.24 -2.65
C THR A 69 -29.12 1.22 -2.25
N ILE A 70 -28.14 2.03 -2.61
CA ILE A 70 -28.17 3.48 -2.39
C ILE A 70 -29.00 4.12 -3.52
N GLU A 71 -29.99 4.94 -3.17
CA GLU A 71 -30.94 5.53 -4.12
C GLU A 71 -30.26 6.44 -5.17
N ASP A 72 -29.21 7.16 -4.78
CA ASP A 72 -28.52 8.14 -5.63
C ASP A 72 -27.50 7.55 -6.62
N SER A 73 -27.15 6.26 -6.50
CA SER A 73 -25.99 5.68 -7.19
C SER A 73 -26.35 4.39 -7.93
N GLU A 74 -26.92 4.46 -9.14
CA GLU A 74 -27.09 3.34 -10.09
C GLU A 74 -27.47 1.96 -9.47
N LYS A 75 -28.28 1.95 -8.40
CA LYS A 75 -28.63 0.74 -7.63
C LYS A 75 -27.39 -0.05 -7.15
N LEU A 76 -26.31 0.65 -6.83
CA LEU A 76 -25.08 0.05 -6.31
C LEU A 76 -25.31 -0.38 -4.84
N PRO A 77 -25.01 -1.63 -4.49
CA PRO A 77 -25.03 -2.08 -3.11
C PRO A 77 -24.00 -1.33 -2.24
N ASN A 78 -24.40 -0.96 -1.03
CA ASN A 78 -23.54 -0.35 -0.01
C ASN A 78 -22.20 -1.09 0.20
N VAL A 79 -22.22 -2.43 0.15
CA VAL A 79 -21.02 -3.28 0.30
C VAL A 79 -19.99 -3.00 -0.81
N ILE A 80 -20.45 -2.82 -2.05
CA ILE A 80 -19.59 -2.56 -3.20
C ILE A 80 -19.02 -1.14 -3.14
N GLU A 81 -19.84 -0.17 -2.73
CA GLU A 81 -19.40 1.21 -2.56
C GLU A 81 -18.27 1.30 -1.52
N THR A 82 -18.46 0.67 -0.36
CA THR A 82 -17.45 0.61 0.71
C THR A 82 -16.17 -0.08 0.24
N TYR A 83 -16.29 -1.19 -0.50
CA TYR A 83 -15.13 -1.86 -1.10
C TYR A 83 -14.40 -0.96 -2.10
N ASN A 84 -15.12 -0.26 -2.98
CA ASN A 84 -14.52 0.64 -3.96
C ASN A 84 -13.79 1.82 -3.32
N LYS A 85 -14.33 2.38 -2.22
CA LYS A 85 -13.67 3.44 -1.44
C LYS A 85 -12.37 2.96 -0.79
N THR A 86 -12.29 1.71 -0.36
CA THR A 86 -11.19 1.19 0.47
C THR A 86 -10.12 0.40 -0.30
N LYS A 87 -10.46 -0.29 -1.39
CA LYS A 87 -9.55 -1.19 -2.14
C LYS A 87 -8.31 -0.51 -2.73
N VAL A 88 -8.34 0.82 -2.88
CA VAL A 88 -7.32 1.61 -3.60
C VAL A 88 -6.08 1.94 -2.73
N GLY A 89 -6.12 1.66 -1.42
CA GLY A 89 -5.05 2.05 -0.47
C GLY A 89 -3.65 1.59 -0.91
N VAL A 90 -3.46 0.28 -1.11
CA VAL A 90 -2.17 -0.31 -1.48
C VAL A 90 -1.74 0.12 -2.89
N ASP A 91 -2.66 0.17 -3.85
CA ASP A 91 -2.36 0.60 -5.23
C ASP A 91 -1.91 2.07 -5.27
N SER A 92 -2.43 2.91 -4.37
CA SER A 92 -1.99 4.30 -4.22
C SER A 92 -0.53 4.36 -3.75
N VAL A 93 -0.14 3.54 -2.76
CA VAL A 93 1.24 3.47 -2.28
C VAL A 93 2.19 2.91 -3.33
N ASP A 94 1.75 1.91 -4.09
CA ASP A 94 2.51 1.34 -5.21
C ASP A 94 2.74 2.41 -6.30
N TYR A 95 1.71 3.19 -6.65
CA TYR A 95 1.84 4.32 -7.56
C TYR A 95 2.79 5.39 -7.02
N MET A 96 2.63 5.81 -5.77
CA MET A 96 3.52 6.78 -5.12
C MET A 96 4.97 6.28 -5.10
N THR A 97 5.19 5.00 -4.83
CA THR A 97 6.53 4.39 -4.82
C THR A 97 7.20 4.51 -6.18
N ARG A 98 6.47 4.28 -7.27
CA ARG A 98 7.01 4.41 -8.64
C ARG A 98 7.43 5.84 -8.99
N LEU A 99 6.70 6.86 -8.53
CA LEU A 99 6.99 8.26 -8.87
C LEU A 99 8.35 8.74 -8.35
N TYR A 100 8.78 8.26 -7.18
CA TYR A 100 10.04 8.64 -6.54
C TYR A 100 10.77 7.41 -6.02
N SER A 101 11.10 6.49 -6.94
CA SER A 101 11.75 5.22 -6.61
C SER A 101 13.27 5.39 -6.50
N VAL A 102 13.85 4.92 -5.40
CA VAL A 102 15.32 4.81 -5.22
C VAL A 102 15.91 3.48 -5.71
N LYS A 103 15.11 2.64 -6.38
CA LYS A 103 15.56 1.32 -6.86
C LYS A 103 16.65 1.47 -7.91
N CYS A 104 17.78 0.79 -7.69
CA CYS A 104 18.85 0.62 -8.68
C CYS A 104 18.89 -0.81 -9.21
N LYS A 105 19.38 -0.99 -10.45
CA LYS A 105 19.63 -2.32 -11.02
C LYS A 105 20.68 -3.05 -10.18
N THR A 106 20.37 -4.28 -9.77
CA THR A 106 21.26 -5.12 -8.97
C THR A 106 21.04 -6.59 -9.27
N ARG A 107 22.08 -7.40 -9.09
CA ARG A 107 22.02 -8.87 -9.15
C ARG A 107 21.80 -9.51 -7.77
N ARG A 108 21.81 -8.70 -6.69
CA ARG A 108 21.63 -9.17 -5.32
C ARG A 108 20.21 -8.88 -4.87
N TRP A 109 19.40 -9.93 -4.74
CA TRP A 109 18.00 -9.81 -4.34
C TRP A 109 17.78 -9.11 -2.97
N PRO A 110 18.65 -9.23 -1.95
CA PRO A 110 18.43 -8.54 -0.67
C PRO A 110 18.45 -7.02 -0.83
N LEU A 111 19.28 -6.51 -1.74
CA LEU A 111 19.34 -5.08 -2.02
C LEU A 111 18.05 -4.57 -2.67
N GLN A 112 17.37 -5.41 -3.46
CA GLN A 112 16.05 -5.07 -4.01
C GLN A 112 14.99 -4.94 -2.91
N VAL A 113 15.04 -5.79 -1.89
CA VAL A 113 14.18 -5.66 -0.70
C VAL A 113 14.50 -4.39 0.07
N PHE A 114 15.78 -4.09 0.27
CA PHE A 114 16.23 -2.86 0.92
C PHE A 114 15.71 -1.60 0.22
N PHE A 115 15.77 -1.53 -1.11
CA PHE A 115 15.20 -0.39 -1.85
C PHE A 115 13.68 -0.27 -1.70
N ASN A 116 12.95 -1.39 -1.60
CA ASN A 116 11.51 -1.34 -1.29
C ASN A 116 11.28 -0.74 0.10
N ILE A 117 12.05 -1.15 1.09
CA ILE A 117 11.96 -0.62 2.46
C ILE A 117 12.25 0.87 2.48
N LEU A 118 13.32 1.33 1.81
CA LEU A 118 13.65 2.76 1.73
C LEU A 118 12.54 3.59 1.08
N ASN A 119 11.94 3.10 -0.01
CA ASN A 119 10.83 3.79 -0.66
C ASN A 119 9.61 3.92 0.27
N LEU A 120 9.26 2.84 0.98
CA LEU A 120 8.16 2.84 1.95
C LEU A 120 8.47 3.75 3.14
N ALA A 121 9.70 3.72 3.65
CA ALA A 121 10.14 4.58 4.75
C ALA A 121 10.03 6.07 4.36
N GLY A 122 10.42 6.44 3.14
CA GLY A 122 10.26 7.80 2.63
C GLY A 122 8.79 8.25 2.48
N ILE A 123 7.87 7.33 2.20
CA ILE A 123 6.42 7.64 2.20
C ILE A 123 5.91 7.81 3.63
N ASN A 124 6.23 6.86 4.51
CA ASN A 124 5.77 6.89 5.90
C ASN A 124 6.30 8.13 6.65
N SER A 125 7.58 8.49 6.47
CA SER A 125 8.17 9.69 7.08
C SER A 125 7.50 10.97 6.58
N TRP A 126 7.20 11.06 5.27
CA TRP A 126 6.45 12.19 4.72
C TRP A 126 5.01 12.27 5.27
N VAL A 127 4.34 11.14 5.43
CA VAL A 127 2.99 11.09 6.03
C VAL A 127 3.03 11.57 7.48
N LEU A 128 3.98 11.08 8.28
CA LEU A 128 4.16 11.51 9.67
C LEU A 128 4.48 13.01 9.76
N PHE A 129 5.39 13.49 8.91
CA PHE A 129 5.78 14.89 8.87
C PHE A 129 4.61 15.84 8.61
N LYS A 130 3.71 15.49 7.68
CA LYS A 130 2.49 16.25 7.44
C LYS A 130 1.55 16.25 8.66
N LYS A 131 1.43 15.10 9.34
CA LYS A 131 0.59 14.96 10.53
C LYS A 131 1.14 15.75 11.73
N CYS A 132 2.45 15.77 11.94
CA CYS A 132 3.06 16.45 13.08
C CYS A 132 3.10 17.97 12.91
N ASN A 133 3.31 18.47 11.70
CA ASN A 133 3.54 19.91 11.50
C ASN A 133 2.34 20.68 10.93
N ASN A 134 1.21 20.02 10.65
CA ASN A 134 0.00 20.63 10.07
C ASN A 134 0.22 21.46 8.78
N TYR A 135 1.37 21.32 8.11
CA TYR A 135 1.63 21.90 6.79
C TYR A 135 1.81 20.83 5.73
N THR A 136 1.35 21.15 4.52
CA THR A 136 1.42 20.26 3.36
C THR A 136 2.62 20.63 2.49
N LEU A 137 3.77 20.05 2.76
CA LEU A 137 4.91 20.09 1.84
C LEU A 137 4.72 19.03 0.74
N SER A 138 4.93 19.41 -0.52
CA SER A 138 4.98 18.43 -1.61
C SER A 138 6.08 17.40 -1.35
N ARG A 139 5.78 16.13 -1.64
CA ARG A 139 6.69 15.02 -1.39
C ARG A 139 8.06 15.22 -2.05
N ARG A 140 8.11 15.85 -3.22
CA ARG A 140 9.38 16.16 -3.90
C ARG A 140 10.29 17.03 -3.04
N PHE A 141 9.77 18.15 -2.53
CA PHE A 141 10.55 19.05 -1.69
C PHE A 141 10.92 18.42 -0.35
N PHE A 142 10.01 17.63 0.22
CA PHE A 142 10.31 16.84 1.42
C PHE A 142 11.51 15.89 1.21
N LEU A 143 11.53 15.15 0.09
CA LEU A 143 12.61 14.22 -0.21
C LEU A 143 13.94 14.94 -0.50
N ILE A 144 13.91 16.11 -1.14
CA ILE A 144 15.11 16.93 -1.37
C ILE A 144 15.69 17.38 -0.03
N GLY A 145 14.87 18.01 0.84
CA GLY A 145 15.32 18.45 2.16
C GLY A 145 15.81 17.29 3.03
N LEU A 146 15.14 16.13 2.98
CA LEU A 146 15.61 14.93 3.65
C LEU A 146 16.99 14.47 3.15
N GLY A 147 17.22 14.55 1.84
CA GLY A 147 18.52 14.20 1.24
C GLY A 147 19.64 15.15 1.65
N GLU A 148 19.36 16.46 1.70
CA GLU A 148 20.30 17.48 2.14
C GLU A 148 20.71 17.30 3.61
N GLU A 149 19.75 17.04 4.50
CA GLU A 149 20.03 16.77 5.92
C GLU A 149 20.85 15.49 6.13
N ILE A 150 20.53 14.41 5.40
CA ILE A 150 21.33 13.18 5.45
C ILE A 150 22.76 13.43 4.98
N LEU A 151 22.94 14.20 3.90
CA LEU A 151 24.27 14.52 3.37
C LEU A 151 25.09 15.34 4.38
N LYS A 152 24.46 16.34 5.01
CA LYS A 152 25.08 17.15 6.05
C LYS A 152 25.55 16.29 7.22
N PHE A 153 24.68 15.41 7.73
CA PHE A 153 25.01 14.48 8.80
C PHE A 153 26.19 13.56 8.46
N ILE A 154 26.22 13.01 7.24
CA ILE A 154 27.33 12.15 6.78
C ILE A 154 28.64 12.94 6.75
N ASN A 155 28.63 14.16 6.22
CA ASN A 155 29.83 15.00 6.14
C ASN A 155 30.38 15.34 7.54
N GLU A 156 29.51 15.69 8.49
CA GLU A 156 29.90 15.94 9.89
C GLU A 156 30.54 14.70 10.52
N LYS A 157 29.97 13.50 10.29
CA LYS A 157 30.53 12.24 10.78
C LYS A 157 31.87 11.89 10.14
N LEU A 158 32.04 12.15 8.86
CA LEU A 158 33.31 11.93 8.15
C LEU A 158 34.42 12.85 8.65
N GLN A 159 34.09 14.09 9.04
CA GLN A 159 35.06 15.02 9.64
C GLN A 159 35.48 14.58 11.05
N GLN A 160 34.59 13.96 11.83
CA GLN A 160 34.93 13.41 13.16
C GLN A 160 35.84 12.16 13.11
N LEU A 161 35.89 11.47 11.97
CA LEU A 161 36.70 10.26 11.78
C LEU A 161 38.10 10.55 11.18
N ARG A 162 38.36 11.81 10.78
CA ARG A 162 39.66 12.27 10.28
C ARG A 162 40.40 13.02 11.38
#